data_AF-A0A176K1C2-F1
#
_entry.id   AF-A0A176K1C2-F1
#
_cell.length_a   1.000
_cell.length_b   1.000
_cell.length_c   1.000
_cell.angle_alpha   90.00
_cell.angle_beta   90.00
_cell.angle_gamma   90.00
#
_symmetry.space_group_name_H-M   'P 1'
#
loop_
_entity.id
_entity.type
_entity.pdbx_description
1 polymer ?
#
loop_
_entity_poly.entity_id
_entity_poly.type
_entity_poly.pdbx_seq_one_letter_code
_entity_poly.pdbx_strand_id
1 'polypeptide(L)'
;MTLAFRISTRQAEREIEYLRRVFHAPLKYSRKYGGYYYAEPFEFPLLFGPSAGMRKKNPVVSVIEGAISRKEKLFVKLPEHSGIFIPYYYSASREGFVGRFENSKKILEIKLKELKLLKTIDKHHTEVPVFNLEKSFPTEIRVARIKKNSETLLLVYEKPLDIVKWLLENKKVNFEIISPKKLIKELLSISRVIEKTIKAGSS
;
A
#
# COMPACT_ATOMS: atom_id res chain seq x y z
N MET A 1 4.78 -31.86 32.99
CA MET A 1 4.61 -31.13 31.71
C MET A 1 5.01 -31.94 30.48
N THR A 2 6.12 -32.70 30.49
CA THR A 2 6.59 -33.51 29.33
C THR A 2 5.62 -34.60 28.86
N LEU A 3 4.88 -35.23 29.79
CA LEU A 3 3.85 -36.24 29.48
C LEU A 3 2.66 -35.69 28.67
N ALA A 4 2.31 -34.41 28.83
CA ALA A 4 1.16 -33.80 28.15
C ALA A 4 1.44 -33.47 26.68
N PHE A 5 2.71 -33.19 26.34
CA PHE A 5 3.12 -32.75 25.01
C PHE A 5 3.90 -33.82 24.21
N ARG A 6 4.09 -35.02 24.77
CA ARG A 6 4.87 -36.13 24.16
C ARG A 6 6.28 -35.72 23.70
N ILE A 7 6.91 -34.79 24.43
CA ILE A 7 8.28 -34.34 24.17
C ILE A 7 9.23 -34.77 25.29
N SER A 8 10.51 -34.95 24.96
CA SER A 8 11.55 -35.21 25.95
C SER A 8 11.81 -33.98 26.83
N THR A 9 12.32 -34.20 28.05
CA THR A 9 12.71 -33.12 28.97
C THR A 9 13.73 -32.16 28.34
N ARG A 10 14.68 -32.70 27.58
CA ARG A 10 15.69 -31.91 26.88
C ARG A 10 15.09 -31.02 25.78
N GLN A 11 14.04 -31.47 25.10
CA GLN A 11 13.31 -30.63 24.13
C GLN A 11 12.57 -29.50 24.84
N ALA A 12 11.88 -29.79 25.93
CA ALA A 12 11.19 -28.78 26.72
C ALA A 12 12.16 -27.70 27.25
N GLU A 13 13.34 -28.08 27.72
CA GLU A 13 14.37 -27.15 28.18
C GLU A 13 14.87 -26.24 27.04
N ARG A 14 15.09 -26.79 25.84
CA ARG A 14 15.50 -26.00 24.66
C ARG A 14 14.42 -25.00 24.24
N GLU A 15 13.15 -25.39 24.29
CA GLU A 15 12.03 -24.50 23.98
C GLU A 15 11.91 -23.37 25.01
N ILE A 16 12.05 -23.67 26.30
CA ILE A 16 12.06 -22.66 27.37
C ILE A 16 13.23 -21.70 27.19
N GLU A 17 14.40 -22.21 26.85
CA GLU A 17 15.58 -21.38 26.60
C GLU A 17 15.40 -20.48 25.36
N TYR A 18 14.78 -21.01 24.30
CA TYR A 18 14.42 -20.23 23.12
C TYR A 18 13.44 -19.11 23.46
N LEU A 19 12.38 -19.39 24.23
CA LEU A 19 11.43 -18.38 24.69
C LEU A 19 12.11 -17.27 25.51
N ARG A 20 13.04 -17.62 26.39
CA ARG A 20 13.80 -16.65 27.21
C ARG A 20 14.77 -15.82 26.39
N ARG A 21 15.52 -16.44 25.47
CA ARG A 21 16.61 -15.78 24.75
C ARG A 21 16.17 -15.02 23.51
N VAL A 22 15.22 -15.58 22.74
CA VAL A 22 14.80 -15.03 21.44
C VAL A 22 13.58 -14.14 21.58
N PHE A 23 12.61 -14.56 22.39
CA PHE A 23 11.38 -13.78 22.61
C PHE A 23 11.42 -12.93 23.88
N HIS A 24 12.54 -12.93 24.61
CA HIS A 24 12.71 -12.21 25.88
C HIS A 24 11.58 -12.48 26.88
N ALA A 25 11.00 -13.70 26.86
CA ALA A 25 9.92 -14.06 27.75
C ALA A 25 10.40 -14.01 29.22
N PRO A 26 9.63 -13.40 30.15
CA PRO A 26 10.01 -13.21 31.56
C PRO A 26 9.85 -14.50 32.37
N LEU A 27 10.40 -15.61 31.89
CA LEU A 27 10.33 -16.91 32.54
C LEU A 27 11.38 -17.02 33.66
N LYS A 28 10.92 -17.40 34.86
CA LYS A 28 11.76 -17.70 36.03
C LYS A 28 11.59 -19.15 36.45
N TYR A 29 12.64 -19.77 36.95
CA TYR A 29 12.59 -21.11 37.53
C TYR A 29 12.21 -21.03 39.02
N SER A 30 11.28 -21.88 39.46
CA SER A 30 10.96 -22.03 40.88
C SER A 30 10.95 -23.51 41.26
N ARG A 31 11.76 -23.86 42.26
CA ARG A 31 11.73 -25.19 42.88
C ARG A 31 10.40 -25.45 43.59
N LYS A 32 9.75 -24.41 44.14
CA LYS A 32 8.43 -24.50 44.80
C LYS A 32 7.33 -24.92 43.82
N TYR A 33 7.43 -24.52 42.55
CA TYR A 33 6.48 -24.87 41.49
C TYR A 33 6.99 -25.99 40.57
N GLY A 34 8.13 -26.60 40.89
CA GLY A 34 8.70 -27.71 40.12
C GLY A 34 9.04 -27.38 38.66
N GLY A 35 9.27 -26.11 38.30
CA GLY A 35 9.46 -25.72 36.91
C GLY A 35 9.57 -24.22 36.65
N TYR A 36 9.51 -23.88 35.36
CA TYR A 36 9.50 -22.50 34.89
C TYR A 36 8.09 -21.91 34.90
N TYR A 37 7.97 -20.63 35.23
CA TYR A 37 6.73 -19.87 35.23
C TYR A 37 6.99 -18.45 34.73
N TYR A 38 5.94 -17.80 34.20
CA TYR A 38 6.01 -16.39 33.80
C TYR A 38 5.97 -15.50 35.04
N ALA A 39 7.01 -14.68 35.22
CA ALA A 39 7.07 -13.73 36.33
C ALA A 39 6.19 -12.51 36.11
N GLU A 40 5.88 -12.20 34.85
CA GLU A 40 5.02 -11.11 34.39
C GLU A 40 4.16 -11.61 33.22
N PRO A 41 2.98 -11.00 32.97
CA PRO A 41 2.19 -11.32 31.78
C PRO A 41 3.04 -11.18 30.52
N PHE A 42 3.01 -12.20 29.67
CA PHE A 42 3.78 -12.23 28.44
C PHE A 42 2.85 -12.57 27.28
N GLU A 43 2.87 -11.71 26.27
CA GLU A 43 2.22 -11.95 24.99
C GLU A 43 3.29 -12.18 23.93
N PHE A 44 3.08 -13.17 23.05
CA PHE A 44 4.00 -13.37 21.94
C PHE A 44 4.03 -12.12 21.06
N PRO A 45 5.23 -11.63 20.66
CA PRO A 45 5.30 -10.56 19.69
C PRO A 45 4.62 -11.02 18.40
N LEU A 46 3.54 -10.33 18.02
CA LEU A 46 2.80 -10.61 16.80
C LEU A 46 3.75 -10.39 15.61
N LEU A 47 4.24 -11.48 15.02
CA LEU A 47 5.07 -11.41 13.81
C LEU A 47 4.29 -10.83 12.63
N PHE A 48 2.95 -11.01 12.62
CA PHE A 48 2.03 -10.41 11.67
C PHE A 48 0.70 -10.11 12.38
N GLY A 49 0.58 -8.91 12.95
CA GLY A 49 -0.64 -8.44 13.63
C GLY A 49 -0.35 -7.10 14.33
N PRO A 50 -1.37 -6.23 14.50
CA PRO A 50 -1.14 -4.88 14.99
C PRO A 50 -0.58 -4.98 16.41
N SER A 51 0.62 -4.47 16.61
CA SER A 51 1.28 -4.44 17.91
C SER A 51 0.30 -3.88 18.95
N ALA A 52 -0.11 -4.73 19.90
CA ALA A 52 -0.92 -4.34 21.04
C ALA A 52 -0.06 -3.46 21.95
N GLY A 53 -0.22 -2.17 21.69
CA GLY A 53 0.46 -1.07 22.32
C GLY A 53 0.15 0.08 21.40
N MET A 54 -0.88 0.87 21.74
CA MET A 54 -1.31 2.04 20.99
C MET A 54 -0.11 2.99 20.81
N ARG A 55 0.72 2.73 19.79
CA ARG A 55 1.59 3.74 19.22
C ARG A 55 0.61 4.78 18.72
N LYS A 56 0.53 5.91 19.43
CA LYS A 56 -0.24 7.08 18.98
C LYS A 56 0.09 7.24 17.49
N LYS A 57 -0.90 6.95 16.65
CA LYS A 57 -0.73 6.97 15.20
C LYS A 57 -0.22 8.37 14.88
N ASN A 58 0.95 8.47 14.26
CA ASN A 58 1.58 9.76 13.99
C ASN A 58 0.51 10.67 13.34
N PRO A 59 0.21 11.85 13.90
CA PRO A 59 -0.90 12.68 13.43
C PRO A 59 -0.73 13.04 11.95
N VAL A 60 0.52 13.22 11.49
CA VAL A 60 0.84 13.45 10.08
C VAL A 60 0.45 12.25 9.21
N VAL A 61 0.78 11.03 9.65
CA VAL A 61 0.41 9.79 8.93
C VAL A 61 -1.10 9.64 8.85
N SER A 62 -1.81 9.93 9.93
CA SER A 62 -3.29 9.86 9.96
C SER A 62 -3.93 10.85 8.99
N VAL A 63 -3.35 12.05 8.84
CA VAL A 63 -3.77 13.04 7.84
C VAL A 63 -3.54 12.52 6.41
N ILE A 64 -2.37 11.94 6.13
CA ILE A 64 -2.04 11.41 4.79
C ILE A 64 -2.96 10.26 4.41
N GLU A 65 -3.08 9.25 5.28
CA GLU A 65 -3.94 8.08 5.03
C GLU A 65 -5.41 8.49 4.89
N GLY A 66 -5.87 9.42 5.73
CA GLY A 66 -7.21 9.98 5.65
C GLY A 66 -7.46 10.68 4.32
N ALA A 67 -6.51 11.49 3.85
CA ALA A 67 -6.62 12.18 2.57
C ALA A 67 -6.64 11.20 1.39
N ILE A 68 -5.81 10.16 1.41
CA ILE A 68 -5.84 9.10 0.38
C ILE A 68 -7.20 8.39 0.36
N SER A 69 -7.70 7.98 1.53
CA SER A 69 -8.96 7.25 1.64
C SER A 69 -10.17 8.08 1.18
N ARG A 70 -10.17 9.39 1.50
CA ARG A 70 -11.25 10.31 1.13
C ARG A 70 -11.04 10.97 -0.23
N LYS A 71 -9.93 10.69 -0.93
CA LYS A 71 -9.52 11.37 -2.18
C LYS A 71 -9.39 12.88 -2.03
N GLU A 72 -8.92 13.35 -0.89
CA GLU A 72 -8.66 14.76 -0.62
C GLU A 72 -7.26 15.17 -1.10
N LYS A 73 -7.13 16.43 -1.49
CA LYS A 73 -5.84 17.04 -1.82
C LYS A 73 -5.15 17.53 -0.55
N LEU A 74 -3.82 17.57 -0.60
CA LEU A 74 -2.98 18.07 0.48
C LEU A 74 -2.28 19.34 0.03
N PHE A 75 -2.13 20.32 0.91
CA PHE A 75 -1.11 21.35 0.75
C PHE A 75 0.17 20.84 1.41
N VAL A 76 1.25 20.76 0.63
CA VAL A 76 2.55 20.28 1.09
C VAL A 76 3.58 21.40 0.96
N LYS A 77 4.36 21.63 2.02
CA LYS A 77 5.57 22.48 1.99
C LYS A 77 6.79 21.63 2.28
N LEU A 78 7.73 21.62 1.34
CA LEU A 78 9.06 21.03 1.40
C LEU A 78 10.12 22.13 1.53
N PRO A 79 11.43 21.81 1.65
CA PRO A 79 12.45 22.83 1.79
C PRO A 79 12.54 23.81 0.64
N GLU A 80 12.40 23.32 -0.59
CA GLU A 80 12.60 24.08 -1.84
C GLU A 80 11.30 24.28 -2.64
N HIS A 81 10.22 23.59 -2.26
CA HIS A 81 8.99 23.57 -3.05
C HIS A 81 7.74 23.49 -2.18
N SER A 82 6.63 24.07 -2.65
CA SER A 82 5.34 23.92 -2.00
C SER A 82 4.21 23.95 -3.03
N GLY A 83 3.11 23.27 -2.72
CA GLY A 83 1.94 23.31 -3.58
C GLY A 83 0.87 22.31 -3.19
N ILE A 84 -0.16 22.26 -4.03
CA ILE A 84 -1.24 21.28 -3.95
C ILE A 84 -0.71 19.93 -4.43
N PHE A 85 -0.84 18.93 -3.59
CA PHE A 85 -0.36 17.57 -3.78
C PHE A 85 -1.54 16.60 -3.77
N ILE A 86 -1.51 15.66 -4.70
CA ILE A 86 -2.50 14.61 -4.86
C ILE A 86 -1.86 13.32 -4.35
N PRO A 87 -2.20 12.84 -3.13
CA PRO A 87 -1.60 11.65 -2.56
C PRO A 87 -2.25 10.38 -3.12
N TYR A 88 -1.44 9.38 -3.42
CA TYR A 88 -1.91 8.08 -3.94
C TYR A 88 -1.67 6.92 -3.00
N TYR A 89 -0.54 6.93 -2.30
CA TYR A 89 -0.11 5.81 -1.48
C TYR A 89 0.77 6.28 -0.34
N TYR A 90 0.64 5.63 0.82
CA TYR A 90 1.54 5.81 1.95
C TYR A 90 2.32 4.51 2.18
N SER A 91 3.63 4.64 2.39
CA SER A 91 4.53 3.52 2.67
C SER A 91 5.09 3.65 4.07
N ALA A 92 4.59 2.83 5.00
CA ALA A 92 5.09 2.81 6.37
C ALA A 92 6.57 2.42 6.44
N SER A 93 6.99 1.41 5.67
CA SER A 93 8.39 0.93 5.63
C SER A 93 9.38 1.97 5.13
N ARG A 94 8.94 2.87 4.24
CA ARG A 94 9.78 3.92 3.66
C ARG A 94 9.62 5.28 4.34
N GLU A 95 8.74 5.36 5.34
CA GLU A 95 8.34 6.60 6.03
C GLU A 95 8.08 7.75 5.06
N GLY A 96 7.25 7.48 4.06
CA GLY A 96 6.98 8.43 2.99
C GLY A 96 5.66 8.17 2.28
N PHE A 97 5.23 9.13 1.48
CA PHE A 97 4.01 9.03 0.69
C PHE A 97 4.27 9.42 -0.75
N VAL A 98 3.56 8.75 -1.66
CA VAL A 98 3.71 8.84 -3.11
C VAL A 98 2.53 9.59 -3.68
N GLY A 99 2.80 10.46 -4.63
CA GLY A 99 1.78 11.25 -5.31
C GLY A 99 2.42 12.21 -6.30
N ARG A 100 1.69 13.26 -6.67
CA ARG A 100 2.22 14.34 -7.52
C ARG A 100 1.71 15.70 -7.08
N PHE A 101 2.48 16.73 -7.39
CA PHE A 101 1.93 18.09 -7.38
C PHE A 101 0.94 18.25 -8.52
N GLU A 102 -0.16 18.96 -8.27
CA GLU A 102 -1.28 19.12 -9.22
C GLU A 102 -0.82 19.66 -10.58
N ASN A 103 0.14 20.57 -10.59
CA ASN A 103 0.71 21.19 -11.79
C ASN A 103 1.86 20.39 -12.43
N SER A 104 2.15 19.19 -11.94
CA SER A 104 3.27 18.36 -12.39
C SER A 104 2.80 16.99 -12.88
N LYS A 105 3.40 16.51 -13.96
CA LYS A 105 3.26 15.11 -14.42
C LYS A 105 4.23 14.16 -13.73
N LYS A 106 5.08 14.66 -12.84
CA LYS A 106 6.06 13.83 -12.13
C LYS A 106 5.45 13.24 -10.87
N ILE A 107 5.57 11.92 -10.73
CA ILE A 107 5.27 11.24 -9.47
C ILE A 107 6.52 11.28 -8.60
N LEU A 108 6.31 11.58 -7.33
CA LEU A 108 7.37 11.78 -6.36
C LEU A 108 7.01 10.98 -5.11
N GLU A 109 8.04 10.48 -4.44
CA GLU A 109 7.93 10.05 -3.06
C GLU A 109 8.43 11.18 -2.16
N ILE A 110 7.60 11.61 -1.22
CA ILE A 110 7.96 12.61 -0.22
C ILE A 110 8.25 11.88 1.09
N LYS A 111 9.46 12.04 1.62
CA LYS A 111 9.82 11.50 2.93
C LYS A 111 9.23 12.37 4.03
N LEU A 112 8.71 11.75 5.09
CA LEU A 112 8.14 12.49 6.22
C LEU A 112 9.14 13.46 6.86
N LYS A 113 10.43 13.11 6.87
CA LYS A 113 11.51 13.97 7.39
C LYS A 113 11.74 15.26 6.59
N GLU A 114 11.31 15.32 5.34
CA GLU A 114 11.47 16.49 4.45
C GLU A 114 10.29 17.47 4.58
N LEU A 115 9.23 17.06 5.28
CA LEU A 115 7.99 17.80 5.37
C LEU A 115 8.14 18.99 6.34
N LYS A 116 8.00 20.22 5.82
CA LYS A 116 7.92 21.44 6.65
C LYS A 116 6.49 21.74 7.10
N LEU A 117 5.50 21.45 6.24
CA LEU A 117 4.08 21.67 6.55
C LEU A 117 3.21 20.71 5.74
N LEU A 118 2.16 20.20 6.38
CA LEU A 118 1.09 19.45 5.73
C LEU A 118 -0.26 19.97 6.20
N LYS A 119 -1.17 20.20 5.26
CA LYS A 119 -2.57 20.54 5.56
C LYS A 119 -3.50 19.82 4.59
N THR A 120 -4.62 19.31 5.08
CA THR A 120 -5.72 18.87 4.21
C THR A 120 -6.34 20.09 3.54
N ILE A 121 -6.68 19.95 2.27
CA ILE A 121 -7.49 20.91 1.52
C ILE A 121 -8.83 20.23 1.29
N ASP A 122 -9.93 20.93 1.57
CA ASP A 122 -11.29 20.47 1.28
C ASP A 122 -11.59 20.53 -0.23
N LYS A 123 -10.81 19.79 -1.01
CA LYS A 123 -10.93 19.62 -2.45
C LYS A 123 -10.62 18.17 -2.78
N HIS A 124 -11.58 17.53 -3.41
CA HIS A 124 -11.45 16.15 -3.81
C HIS A 124 -10.77 16.03 -5.19
N HIS A 125 -10.13 14.89 -5.46
CA HIS A 125 -9.61 14.55 -6.79
C HIS A 125 -10.32 13.32 -7.36
N THR A 126 -10.37 13.25 -8.68
CA THR A 126 -10.95 12.12 -9.43
C THR A 126 -9.89 11.25 -10.10
N GLU A 127 -8.62 11.47 -9.73
CA GLU A 127 -7.50 10.70 -10.25
C GLU A 127 -7.44 9.28 -9.69
N VAL A 128 -7.19 8.32 -10.58
CA VAL A 128 -7.06 6.91 -10.30
C VAL A 128 -5.74 6.43 -10.91
N PRO A 129 -4.68 6.22 -10.10
CA PRO A 129 -3.46 5.60 -10.57
C PRO A 129 -3.71 4.14 -10.94
N VAL A 130 -3.34 3.74 -12.16
CA VAL A 130 -3.56 2.38 -12.70
C VAL A 130 -2.28 1.56 -12.85
N PHE A 131 -1.21 1.99 -12.17
CA PHE A 131 0.04 1.26 -12.02
C PHE A 131 0.25 0.80 -10.58
N ASN A 132 1.15 -0.18 -10.38
CA ASN A 132 1.36 -0.80 -9.07
C ASN A 132 2.24 0.06 -8.15
N LEU A 133 1.59 0.93 -7.35
CA LEU A 133 2.25 1.84 -6.40
C LEU A 133 3.08 1.15 -5.30
N GLU A 134 2.78 -0.11 -4.98
CA GLU A 134 3.50 -0.86 -3.95
C GLU A 134 4.86 -1.34 -4.43
N LYS A 135 4.95 -1.79 -5.69
CA LYS A 135 6.17 -2.33 -6.29
C LYS A 135 7.04 -1.24 -6.90
N SER A 136 6.44 -0.35 -7.69
CA SER A 136 7.17 0.69 -8.43
C SER A 136 6.22 1.74 -8.97
N PHE A 137 6.60 3.02 -8.90
CA PHE A 137 5.86 4.10 -9.56
C PHE A 137 6.70 4.73 -10.67
N PRO A 138 6.07 5.17 -11.78
CA PRO A 138 6.77 5.82 -12.87
C PRO A 138 7.23 7.22 -12.48
N THR A 139 8.34 7.71 -13.02
CA THR A 139 8.78 9.10 -12.79
C THR A 139 7.85 10.11 -13.46
N GLU A 140 7.28 9.78 -14.61
CA GLU A 140 6.38 10.65 -15.36
C GLU A 140 5.11 9.89 -15.79
N ILE A 141 3.98 10.57 -15.70
CA ILE A 141 2.67 9.99 -16.01
C ILE A 141 2.00 10.62 -17.24
N ARG A 142 1.08 9.83 -17.78
CA ARG A 142 0.07 10.24 -18.74
C ARG A 142 -1.30 10.20 -18.05
N VAL A 143 -2.23 10.98 -18.59
CA VAL A 143 -3.60 11.09 -18.06
C VAL A 143 -4.59 10.75 -19.16
N ALA A 144 -5.52 9.86 -18.85
CA ALA A 144 -6.65 9.52 -19.71
C ALA A 144 -7.94 9.91 -19.01
N ARG A 145 -8.83 10.60 -19.73
CA ARG A 145 -10.17 10.90 -19.23
C ARG A 145 -11.09 9.75 -19.57
N ILE A 146 -11.79 9.25 -18.55
CA ILE A 146 -12.76 8.18 -18.71
C ILE A 146 -14.12 8.60 -18.15
N LYS A 147 -15.17 7.98 -18.66
CA LYS A 147 -16.52 8.04 -18.11
C LYS A 147 -16.83 6.73 -17.40
N LYS A 148 -17.35 6.84 -16.18
CA LYS A 148 -17.93 5.74 -15.42
C LYS A 148 -19.35 6.15 -15.05
N ASN A 149 -20.35 5.56 -15.69
CA ASN A 149 -21.75 5.99 -15.56
C ASN A 149 -21.90 7.49 -15.89
N SER A 150 -22.22 8.33 -14.91
CA SER A 150 -22.33 9.80 -15.04
C SER A 150 -21.08 10.55 -14.57
N GLU A 151 -20.07 9.87 -14.03
CA GLU A 151 -18.88 10.47 -13.46
C GLU A 151 -17.71 10.49 -14.45
N THR A 152 -16.94 11.58 -14.41
CA THR A 152 -15.69 11.70 -15.14
C THR A 152 -14.51 11.45 -14.21
N LEU A 153 -13.68 10.45 -14.55
CA LEU A 153 -12.47 10.11 -13.82
C LEU A 153 -11.23 10.37 -14.68
N LEU A 154 -10.09 10.51 -14.02
CA LEU A 154 -8.79 10.67 -14.67
C LEU A 154 -7.93 9.45 -14.34
N LEU A 155 -7.73 8.56 -15.31
CA LEU A 155 -6.76 7.48 -15.15
C LEU A 155 -5.35 8.03 -15.30
N VAL A 156 -4.50 7.70 -14.34
CA VAL A 156 -3.09 8.11 -14.28
C VAL A 156 -2.25 6.86 -14.56
N TYR A 157 -1.49 6.88 -15.66
CA TYR A 157 -0.84 5.70 -16.23
C TYR A 157 0.56 6.00 -16.78
N GLU A 158 1.43 4.99 -16.87
CA GLU A 158 2.72 5.12 -17.56
C GLU A 158 2.58 4.65 -19.02
N LYS A 159 2.02 3.45 -19.19
CA LYS A 159 1.90 2.73 -20.45
C LYS A 159 0.46 2.28 -20.68
N PRO A 160 0.02 2.12 -21.94
CA PRO A 160 -1.31 1.60 -22.24
C PRO A 160 -1.60 0.24 -21.59
N LEU A 161 -0.57 -0.58 -21.41
CA LEU A 161 -0.69 -1.88 -20.74
C LEU A 161 -1.20 -1.77 -19.30
N ASP A 162 -0.90 -0.68 -18.59
CA ASP A 162 -1.39 -0.42 -17.23
C ASP A 162 -2.92 -0.31 -17.25
N ILE A 163 -3.47 0.41 -18.25
CA ILE A 163 -4.90 0.55 -18.45
C ILE A 163 -5.54 -0.78 -18.81
N VAL A 164 -4.90 -1.58 -19.67
CA VAL A 164 -5.41 -2.93 -20.02
C VAL A 164 -5.51 -3.81 -18.77
N LYS A 165 -4.46 -3.87 -17.94
CA LYS A 165 -4.48 -4.63 -16.68
C LYS A 165 -5.60 -4.16 -15.76
N TRP A 166 -5.71 -2.85 -15.58
CA TRP A 166 -6.75 -2.26 -14.74
C TRP A 166 -8.17 -2.55 -15.25
N LEU A 167 -8.40 -2.51 -16.58
CA LEU A 167 -9.69 -2.88 -17.18
C LEU A 167 -10.02 -4.35 -16.93
N LEU A 168 -9.04 -5.25 -17.01
CA LEU A 168 -9.23 -6.68 -16.71
C LEU A 168 -9.61 -6.93 -15.25
N GLU A 169 -8.99 -6.20 -14.32
CA GLU A 169 -9.33 -6.24 -12.88
C GLU A 169 -10.75 -5.70 -12.62
N ASN A 170 -11.23 -4.78 -13.47
CA ASN A 170 -12.54 -4.12 -13.32
C ASN A 170 -13.57 -4.55 -14.38
N LYS A 171 -13.47 -5.77 -14.92
CA LYS A 171 -14.26 -6.29 -16.06
C LYS A 171 -15.78 -6.21 -15.94
N LYS A 172 -16.33 -6.04 -14.74
CA LYS A 172 -17.78 -5.93 -14.50
C LYS A 172 -18.32 -4.50 -14.71
N VAL A 173 -17.43 -3.52 -14.86
CA VAL A 173 -17.80 -2.11 -14.98
C VAL A 173 -17.54 -1.65 -16.41
N ASN A 174 -18.54 -1.02 -17.00
CA ASN A 174 -18.40 -0.39 -18.32
C ASN A 174 -17.76 0.99 -18.15
N PHE A 175 -16.55 1.11 -18.68
CA PHE A 175 -15.83 2.38 -18.78
C PHE A 175 -15.75 2.83 -20.23
N GLU A 176 -15.91 4.13 -20.44
CA GLU A 176 -15.71 4.75 -21.75
C GLU A 176 -14.46 5.63 -21.70
N ILE A 177 -13.45 5.34 -22.54
CA ILE A 177 -12.25 6.18 -22.63
C ILE A 177 -12.55 7.34 -23.58
N ILE A 178 -12.63 8.55 -23.04
CA ILE A 178 -12.97 9.77 -23.79
C ILE A 178 -11.71 10.36 -24.45
N SER A 179 -10.57 10.33 -23.76
CA SER A 179 -9.32 10.95 -24.25
C SER A 179 -8.09 10.37 -23.55
N PRO A 180 -6.89 10.46 -24.16
CA PRO A 180 -6.58 11.06 -25.47
C PRO A 180 -6.88 10.12 -26.64
N LYS A 181 -7.20 10.68 -27.83
CA LYS A 181 -7.46 9.89 -29.06
C LYS A 181 -6.33 8.93 -29.43
N LYS A 182 -5.08 9.31 -29.16
CA LYS A 182 -3.91 8.46 -29.39
C LYS A 182 -3.96 7.16 -28.59
N LEU A 183 -4.34 7.24 -27.31
CA LEU A 183 -4.50 6.07 -26.45
C LEU A 183 -5.62 5.16 -26.97
N ILE A 184 -6.76 5.72 -27.37
CA ILE A 184 -7.89 4.95 -27.91
C ILE A 184 -7.45 4.14 -29.13
N LYS A 185 -6.72 4.76 -30.07
CA LYS A 185 -6.17 4.07 -31.25
C LYS A 185 -5.22 2.93 -30.87
N GLU A 186 -4.38 3.16 -29.87
CA GLU A 186 -3.41 2.17 -29.38
C GLU A 186 -4.11 0.96 -28.74
N LEU A 187 -5.12 1.19 -27.90
CA LEU A 187 -5.93 0.13 -27.29
C LEU A 187 -6.74 -0.67 -28.32
N LEU A 188 -7.30 -0.01 -29.34
CA LEU A 188 -7.97 -0.70 -30.45
C LEU A 188 -6.99 -1.58 -31.25
N SER A 189 -5.76 -1.12 -31.44
CA SER A 189 -4.71 -1.93 -32.07
C SER A 189 -4.40 -3.20 -31.26
N ILE A 190 -4.27 -3.06 -29.93
CA ILE A 190 -4.07 -4.18 -29.02
C ILE A 190 -5.23 -5.18 -29.10
N SER A 191 -6.48 -4.71 -29.10
CA SER A 191 -7.67 -5.58 -29.25
C SER A 191 -7.62 -6.42 -30.52
N ARG A 192 -7.32 -5.79 -31.66
CA ARG A 192 -7.24 -6.47 -32.97
C ARG A 192 -6.15 -7.55 -33.00
N VAL A 193 -5.00 -7.29 -32.37
CA VAL A 193 -3.92 -8.27 -32.27
C VAL A 193 -4.39 -9.50 -31.49
N ILE A 194 -5.03 -9.29 -30.34
CA ILE A 194 -5.57 -10.38 -29.49
C ILE A 194 -6.62 -11.19 -30.26
N GLU A 195 -7.58 -10.53 -30.91
CA GLU A 195 -8.62 -11.19 -31.71
C GLU A 195 -8.04 -12.05 -32.84
N LYS A 196 -7.01 -11.55 -33.53
CA LYS A 196 -6.32 -12.29 -34.59
C LYS A 196 -5.62 -13.54 -34.05
N THR A 197 -4.97 -13.44 -32.89
CA THR A 197 -4.27 -14.56 -32.26
C THR A 197 -5.21 -15.67 -31.84
N ILE A 198 -6.39 -15.34 -31.30
CA ILE A 198 -7.39 -16.34 -30.90
C ILE A 198 -7.95 -17.08 -32.13
N LYS A 199 -8.26 -16.36 -33.22
CA LYS A 199 -8.76 -16.98 -34.46
C LYS A 199 -7.74 -17.93 -35.11
N ALA A 200 -6.45 -17.62 -35.01
CA ALA A 200 -5.39 -18.48 -35.56
C ALA A 200 -5.24 -19.82 -34.80
N GLY A 201 -5.62 -19.88 -33.51
CA GLY A 201 -5.60 -21.12 -32.72
C GLY A 201 -6.89 -21.94 -32.78
N SER A 202 -7.85 -21.54 -33.61
CA SER A 202 -9.14 -22.22 -33.81
C SER A 202 -9.20 -23.02 -35.12
N SER A 203 -8.05 -23.25 -35.77
CA SER A 203 -7.91 -23.95 -37.06
C SER A 203 -7.27 -25.32 -36.87
#